data_AF-A0A7X9EJ55-F1
#
_entry.id   AF-A0A7X9EJ55-F1
#
_cell.length_a   1.000
_cell.length_b   1.000
_cell.length_c   1.000
_cell.angle_alpha   90.00
_cell.angle_beta   90.00
_cell.angle_gamma   90.00
#
_symmetry.space_group_name_H-M   'P 1'
#
loop_
_entity.id
_entity.type
_entity.pdbx_description
1 polymer ?
#
loop_
_entity_poly.entity_id
_entity_poly.type
_entity_poly.pdbx_seq_one_letter_code
_entity_poly.pdbx_strand_id
1 'polypeptide(L)'
;QTLDGIDISLTLPIDKATELITSKHEVMNNLLWPELGTVRAVNMYDSNEKKNFWYEYFTRKLEEQKSTLKTITEVSECLAGENCLLEDTQSISVDKGTVCRGNVLVKSDENISLTPNITSGSATSGCIFLAKGNIYIKGGDYLSGGSSEVKYDRIDGFLIAEDTIEVEYVDQSRIVRDGLEIHGSVIALGRNQENTVALNVRRDLRLYNYTYPTLVVSTDAKYMKIADRFFGTESPIYKKEVGFKGL
;
A
#
# COMPACT_ATOMS: atom_id res chain seq x y z
N GLN A 1 44.81 -25.31 -18.00
CA GLN A 1 44.02 -24.39 -18.84
C GLN A 1 43.07 -23.66 -17.92
N THR A 2 43.44 -22.44 -17.57
CA THR A 2 42.65 -21.49 -16.80
C THR A 2 41.63 -20.84 -17.72
N LEU A 3 40.37 -20.79 -17.29
CA LEU A 3 39.34 -19.97 -17.92
C LEU A 3 39.15 -18.75 -17.02
N ASP A 4 39.74 -17.64 -17.46
CA ASP A 4 39.54 -16.31 -16.91
C ASP A 4 38.12 -15.81 -17.19
N GLY A 5 37.58 -15.05 -16.22
CA GLY A 5 36.89 -13.80 -16.52
C GLY A 5 35.41 -13.86 -16.87
N ILE A 6 34.55 -13.91 -15.85
CA ILE A 6 33.33 -13.08 -15.79
C ILE A 6 33.16 -12.63 -14.33
N ASP A 7 33.66 -11.44 -14.03
CA ASP A 7 33.38 -10.73 -12.78
C ASP A 7 32.17 -9.81 -13.04
N ILE A 8 30.98 -10.22 -12.58
CA ILE A 8 29.76 -9.41 -12.74
C ILE A 8 29.70 -8.40 -11.60
N SER A 9 30.44 -7.30 -11.76
CA SER A 9 30.26 -6.08 -10.97
C SER A 9 28.91 -5.45 -11.33
N LEU A 10 27.89 -5.66 -10.50
CA LEU A 10 26.61 -4.96 -10.59
C LEU A 10 26.78 -3.52 -10.05
N THR A 11 27.28 -2.63 -10.90
CA THR A 11 27.33 -1.18 -10.69
C THR A 11 26.26 -0.48 -11.52
N LEU A 12 24.99 -0.72 -11.21
CA LEU A 12 23.87 0.10 -11.67
C LEU A 12 22.84 0.25 -10.53
N PRO A 13 22.32 1.45 -10.25
CA PRO A 13 21.23 1.62 -9.30
C PRO A 13 20.00 0.88 -9.84
N ILE A 14 19.36 0.09 -8.97
CA ILE A 14 18.17 -0.70 -9.29
C ILE A 14 17.01 0.27 -9.56
N ASP A 15 16.74 0.54 -10.84
CA ASP A 15 15.82 1.59 -11.30
C ASP A 15 14.43 1.08 -11.73
N LYS A 16 14.00 -0.11 -11.26
CA LYS A 16 12.62 -0.60 -11.48
C LYS A 16 11.98 -1.16 -10.22
N ALA A 17 10.81 -0.61 -9.94
CA ALA A 17 10.03 -0.81 -8.74
C ALA A 17 9.35 -2.20 -8.72
N THR A 18 9.10 -2.72 -7.52
CA THR A 18 8.46 -4.03 -7.34
C THR A 18 6.97 -3.89 -7.61
N GLU A 19 6.47 -4.71 -8.54
CA GLU A 19 5.05 -4.87 -8.85
C GLU A 19 4.57 -6.14 -8.12
N LEU A 20 3.52 -6.01 -7.31
CA LEU A 20 2.88 -7.15 -6.67
C LEU A 20 1.56 -7.43 -7.39
N ILE A 21 1.55 -8.50 -8.16
CA ILE A 21 0.34 -9.03 -8.81
C ILE A 21 -0.14 -10.20 -7.96
N THR A 22 -1.31 -10.08 -7.33
CA THR A 22 -1.89 -11.17 -6.55
C THR A 22 -3.18 -11.69 -7.19
N SER A 23 -3.21 -13.00 -7.41
CA SER A 23 -4.44 -13.76 -7.68
C SER A 23 -4.53 -14.83 -6.59
N LYS A 24 -5.59 -14.80 -5.78
CA LYS A 24 -5.79 -15.75 -4.69
C LYS A 24 -6.81 -16.80 -5.11
N HIS A 25 -6.42 -18.07 -5.10
CA HIS A 25 -7.35 -19.19 -5.26
C HIS A 25 -7.05 -20.32 -4.25
N GLU A 26 -7.80 -20.37 -3.15
CA GLU A 26 -7.56 -21.33 -2.05
C GLU A 26 -7.88 -22.79 -2.41
N VAL A 27 -8.67 -23.04 -3.46
CA VAL A 27 -9.22 -24.38 -3.74
C VAL A 27 -8.30 -25.23 -4.64
N MET A 28 -7.48 -24.62 -5.50
CA MET A 28 -6.71 -25.35 -6.52
C MET A 28 -5.32 -25.81 -6.07
N ASN A 29 -4.71 -25.15 -5.07
CA ASN A 29 -3.37 -25.52 -4.60
C ASN A 29 -3.35 -26.93 -3.97
N ASN A 30 -4.41 -27.30 -3.25
CA ASN A 30 -4.54 -28.64 -2.66
C ASN A 30 -4.88 -29.73 -3.69
N LEU A 31 -5.31 -29.37 -4.90
CA LEU A 31 -5.79 -30.32 -5.90
C LEU A 31 -4.71 -30.72 -6.92
N LEU A 32 -3.80 -29.80 -7.27
CA LEU A 32 -2.86 -30.03 -8.38
C LEU A 32 -1.48 -30.54 -7.94
N TRP A 33 -1.03 -30.27 -6.71
CA TRP A 33 0.33 -30.60 -6.27
C TRP A 33 0.37 -31.04 -4.79
N PRO A 34 -0.24 -32.17 -4.42
CA PRO A 34 -0.28 -32.63 -3.03
C PRO A 34 1.09 -32.96 -2.42
N GLU A 35 2.14 -33.08 -3.26
CA GLU A 35 3.50 -33.47 -2.85
C GLU A 35 4.44 -32.27 -2.61
N LEU A 36 4.02 -31.06 -2.94
CA LEU A 36 4.74 -29.84 -2.60
C LEU A 36 4.43 -29.46 -1.13
N GLY A 37 4.99 -30.23 -0.21
CA GLY A 37 5.02 -29.85 1.20
C GLY A 37 5.75 -28.51 1.35
N THR A 38 5.03 -27.45 1.70
CA THR A 38 5.60 -26.12 1.90
C THR A 38 6.60 -26.16 3.05
N VAL A 39 7.89 -25.93 2.75
CA VAL A 39 8.94 -25.89 3.76
C VAL A 39 8.84 -24.56 4.50
N ARG A 40 8.44 -24.61 5.78
CA ARG A 40 8.41 -23.45 6.68
C ARG A 40 9.82 -23.20 7.22
N ALA A 41 10.44 -22.08 6.87
CA ALA A 41 11.59 -21.59 7.64
C ALA A 41 11.11 -21.24 9.06
N VAL A 42 11.51 -22.03 10.06
CA VAL A 42 11.03 -21.89 11.45
C VAL A 42 11.89 -20.95 12.32
N ASN A 43 12.94 -20.35 11.77
CA ASN A 43 13.83 -19.43 12.47
C ASN A 43 14.45 -18.43 11.48
N MET A 44 13.67 -17.45 11.03
CA MET A 44 14.23 -16.25 10.38
C MET A 44 14.27 -15.14 11.42
N TYR A 45 15.45 -14.59 11.66
CA TYR A 45 15.62 -13.39 12.47
C TYR A 45 15.28 -12.17 11.60
N ASP A 46 14.09 -11.59 11.77
CA ASP A 46 13.72 -10.33 11.12
C ASP A 46 14.17 -9.16 12.01
N SER A 47 15.27 -8.50 11.66
CA SER A 47 15.74 -7.31 12.37
C SER A 47 14.77 -6.11 12.27
N ASN A 48 13.73 -6.21 11.44
CA ASN A 48 12.62 -5.25 11.34
C ASN A 48 11.41 -5.63 12.19
N GLU A 49 11.45 -6.73 12.95
CA GLU A 49 10.41 -7.12 13.93
C GLU A 49 10.48 -6.24 15.18
N LYS A 50 10.51 -4.92 15.00
CA LYS A 50 10.29 -3.95 16.05
C LYS A 50 8.82 -3.55 16.02
N LYS A 51 7.97 -4.44 16.55
CA LYS A 51 6.56 -4.12 16.79
C LYS A 51 6.47 -2.81 17.58
N ASN A 52 5.55 -1.92 17.21
CA ASN A 52 5.33 -0.61 17.83
C ASN A 52 6.41 0.46 17.58
N PHE A 53 7.46 0.19 16.78
CA PHE A 53 8.55 1.16 16.61
C PHE A 53 8.31 2.15 15.48
N TRP A 54 7.81 1.68 14.34
CA TRP A 54 7.81 2.47 13.11
C TRP A 54 6.83 3.64 13.16
N TYR A 55 5.65 3.47 13.74
CA TYR A 55 4.71 4.59 13.91
C TYR A 55 5.30 5.68 14.81
N GLU A 56 5.87 5.30 15.95
CA GLU A 56 6.55 6.22 16.86
C GLU A 56 7.74 6.90 16.19
N TYR A 57 8.51 6.15 15.39
CA TYR A 57 9.63 6.67 14.62
C TYR A 57 9.18 7.73 13.59
N PHE A 58 8.18 7.41 12.77
CA PHE A 58 7.63 8.36 11.78
C PHE A 58 7.00 9.57 12.45
N THR A 59 6.29 9.38 13.56
CA THR A 59 5.72 10.48 14.34
C THR A 59 6.81 11.40 14.89
N ARG A 60 7.87 10.84 15.49
CA ARG A 60 9.00 11.62 15.98
C ARG A 60 9.67 12.42 14.86
N LYS A 61 9.85 11.81 13.69
CA LYS A 61 10.43 12.49 12.52
C LYS A 61 9.51 13.57 11.95
N LEU A 62 8.20 13.34 11.97
CA LEU A 62 7.21 14.34 11.59
C LEU A 62 7.26 15.56 12.50
N GLU A 63 7.40 15.38 13.82
CA GLU A 63 7.52 16.49 14.77
C GLU A 63 8.74 17.38 14.50
N GLU A 64 9.85 16.82 14.00
CA GLU A 64 11.03 17.60 13.57
C GLU A 64 10.69 18.52 12.37
N GLN A 65 9.79 18.11 11.49
CA GLN A 65 9.41 18.85 10.27
C GLN A 65 8.13 19.70 10.43
N LYS A 66 7.36 19.49 11.50
CA LYS A 66 5.99 20.02 11.67
C LYS A 66 5.89 21.53 11.52
N SER A 67 6.90 22.28 11.95
CA SER A 67 6.95 23.74 11.81
C SER A 67 6.96 24.25 10.36
N THR A 68 7.34 23.40 9.41
CA THR A 68 7.39 23.73 7.97
C THR A 68 6.12 23.32 7.22
N LEU A 69 5.18 22.64 7.90
CA LEU A 69 3.98 22.08 7.31
C LEU A 69 2.77 22.96 7.61
N LYS A 70 1.87 23.06 6.64
CA LYS A 70 0.57 23.73 6.81
C LYS A 70 -0.42 22.73 7.41
N THR A 71 -0.92 22.99 8.61
CA THR A 71 -2.00 22.19 9.18
C THR A 71 -3.31 22.47 8.44
N ILE A 72 -4.03 21.40 8.09
CA ILE A 72 -5.31 21.44 7.35
C ILE A 72 -6.34 20.54 8.04
N THR A 73 -7.62 20.81 7.81
CA THR A 73 -8.72 19.96 8.30
C THR A 73 -9.25 19.00 7.25
N GLU A 74 -9.18 19.39 5.98
CA GLU A 74 -9.53 18.53 4.85
C GLU A 74 -8.40 18.48 3.82
N VAL A 75 -8.25 17.33 3.15
CA VAL A 75 -7.23 17.11 2.09
C VAL A 75 -7.35 18.15 0.97
N SER A 76 -8.56 18.64 0.70
CA SER A 76 -8.88 19.59 -0.36
C SER A 76 -8.26 20.98 -0.18
N GLU A 77 -7.91 21.35 1.06
CA GLU A 77 -7.35 22.64 1.44
C GLU A 77 -5.86 22.81 1.06
N CYS A 78 -5.17 21.70 0.80
CA CYS A 78 -3.77 21.73 0.40
C CYS A 78 -3.62 22.05 -1.07
N LEU A 79 -2.98 23.17 -1.40
CA LEU A 79 -2.79 23.63 -2.77
C LEU A 79 -1.51 23.06 -3.39
N ALA A 80 -1.41 23.16 -4.71
CA ALA A 80 -0.23 22.69 -5.44
C ALA A 80 1.04 23.41 -4.97
N GLY A 81 2.08 22.62 -4.67
CA GLY A 81 3.36 23.11 -4.16
C GLY A 81 3.44 23.26 -2.64
N GLU A 82 2.30 23.17 -1.92
CA GLU A 82 2.28 23.16 -0.46
C GLU A 82 2.61 21.77 0.10
N ASN A 83 3.15 21.73 1.32
CA ASN A 83 3.26 20.53 2.13
C ASN A 83 2.32 20.68 3.33
N CYS A 84 1.34 19.80 3.45
CA CYS A 84 0.27 19.92 4.43
C CYS A 84 0.17 18.69 5.31
N LEU A 85 -0.25 18.92 6.56
CA LEU A 85 -0.49 17.89 7.56
C LEU A 85 -1.96 17.93 7.98
N LEU A 86 -2.65 16.82 7.78
CA LEU A 86 -3.93 16.52 8.38
C LEU A 86 -3.66 15.49 9.48
N GLU A 87 -3.73 15.91 10.74
CA GLU A 87 -3.48 15.04 11.90
C GLU A 87 -4.70 15.02 12.81
N ASP A 88 -5.17 13.82 13.15
CA ASP A 88 -6.22 13.63 14.16
C ASP A 88 -5.88 12.47 15.10
N THR A 89 -6.30 12.60 16.35
CA THR A 89 -6.28 11.53 17.35
C THR A 89 -7.35 10.47 17.08
N GLN A 90 -8.40 10.81 16.34
CA GLN A 90 -9.52 9.93 15.99
C GLN A 90 -9.34 9.34 14.58
N SER A 91 -10.22 8.40 14.26
CA SER A 91 -10.28 7.79 12.94
C SER A 91 -10.64 8.80 11.85
N ILE A 92 -9.92 8.80 10.74
CA ILE A 92 -10.10 9.73 9.61
C ILE A 92 -10.75 8.99 8.43
N SER A 93 -11.75 9.61 7.80
CA SER A 93 -12.34 9.10 6.55
C SER A 93 -11.99 10.04 5.41
N VAL A 94 -11.50 9.46 4.31
CA VAL A 94 -11.20 10.17 3.07
C VAL A 94 -12.20 9.71 2.02
N ASP A 95 -13.02 10.65 1.57
CA ASP A 95 -14.12 10.39 0.64
C ASP A 95 -13.63 10.26 -0.81
N LYS A 96 -14.49 9.67 -1.63
CA LYS A 96 -14.26 9.51 -3.06
C LYS A 96 -14.12 10.85 -3.77
N GLY A 97 -13.32 10.89 -4.84
CA GLY A 97 -13.09 12.10 -5.62
C GLY A 97 -12.09 13.07 -4.99
N THR A 98 -11.44 12.69 -3.89
CA THR A 98 -10.38 13.48 -3.25
C THR A 98 -9.19 13.62 -4.20
N VAL A 99 -8.76 14.86 -4.43
CA VAL A 99 -7.59 15.18 -5.26
C VAL A 99 -6.47 15.73 -4.39
N CYS A 100 -5.35 15.02 -4.32
CA CYS A 100 -4.14 15.43 -3.62
C CYS A 100 -3.38 16.48 -4.46
N ARG A 101 -3.81 17.74 -4.38
CA ARG A 101 -3.25 18.85 -5.16
C ARG A 101 -1.84 19.23 -4.69
N GLY A 102 -1.64 19.28 -3.37
CA GLY A 102 -0.33 19.42 -2.74
C GLY A 102 0.24 18.09 -2.24
N ASN A 103 1.34 18.16 -1.48
CA ASN A 103 1.83 17.02 -0.73
C ASN A 103 1.10 16.96 0.59
N VAL A 104 0.36 15.90 0.83
CA VAL A 104 -0.48 15.78 2.02
C VAL A 104 -0.05 14.56 2.82
N LEU A 105 0.23 14.75 4.10
CA LEU A 105 0.29 13.66 5.06
C LEU A 105 -1.01 13.64 5.87
N VAL A 106 -1.75 12.54 5.76
CA VAL A 106 -2.91 12.24 6.60
C VAL A 106 -2.44 11.26 7.69
N LYS A 107 -2.38 11.73 8.93
CA LYS A 107 -1.95 10.94 10.09
C LYS A 107 -3.13 10.75 11.05
N SER A 108 -3.40 9.49 11.42
CA SER A 108 -4.39 9.15 12.45
C SER A 108 -3.77 8.27 13.54
N ASP A 109 -4.04 8.61 14.81
CA ASP A 109 -3.70 7.75 15.95
C ASP A 109 -4.69 6.55 16.11
N GLU A 110 -5.73 6.48 15.28
CA GLU A 110 -6.62 5.34 15.13
C GLU A 110 -6.58 4.80 13.69
N ASN A 111 -7.74 4.67 13.03
CA ASN A 111 -7.87 4.05 11.72
C ASN A 111 -8.04 5.11 10.61
N ILE A 112 -7.66 4.75 9.39
CA ILE A 112 -7.99 5.55 8.20
C ILE A 112 -8.92 4.73 7.30
N SER A 113 -10.05 5.31 6.92
CA SER A 113 -10.96 4.73 5.93
C SER A 113 -10.82 5.47 4.60
N LEU A 114 -10.48 4.75 3.54
CA LEU A 114 -10.33 5.29 2.19
C LEU A 114 -11.45 4.78 1.30
N THR A 115 -12.22 5.70 0.72
CA THR A 115 -13.12 5.37 -0.39
C THR A 115 -12.37 5.62 -1.71
N PRO A 116 -12.28 4.63 -2.62
CA PRO A 116 -11.51 4.78 -3.87
C PRO A 116 -11.95 5.94 -4.75
N ASN A 117 -11.16 6.20 -5.80
CA ASN A 117 -11.14 7.43 -6.63
C ASN A 117 -10.41 8.59 -5.94
N ILE A 118 -9.31 8.28 -5.25
CA ILE A 118 -8.35 9.26 -4.72
C ILE A 118 -7.24 9.44 -5.76
N THR A 119 -6.99 10.67 -6.19
CA THR A 119 -6.06 10.94 -7.31
C THR A 119 -4.99 11.97 -6.95
N SER A 120 -3.83 11.86 -7.57
CA SER A 120 -2.78 12.88 -7.50
C SER A 120 -3.11 14.06 -8.43
N GLY A 121 -2.97 15.29 -7.93
CA GLY A 121 -3.23 16.49 -8.72
C GLY A 121 -2.13 16.84 -9.72
N SER A 122 -0.93 16.28 -9.57
CA SER A 122 0.23 16.50 -10.44
C SER A 122 1.26 15.37 -10.30
N ALA A 123 2.27 15.35 -11.17
CA ALA A 123 3.38 14.38 -11.10
C ALA A 123 4.25 14.53 -9.84
N THR A 124 4.13 15.64 -9.11
CA THR A 124 4.94 15.95 -7.93
C THR A 124 4.11 16.08 -6.65
N SER A 125 2.81 15.80 -6.71
CA SER A 125 1.89 15.87 -5.57
C SER A 125 1.28 14.51 -5.29
N GLY A 126 0.79 14.31 -4.06
CA GLY A 126 0.25 13.04 -3.63
C GLY A 126 -0.06 13.02 -2.14
N CYS A 127 -0.87 12.04 -1.74
CA CYS A 127 -1.20 11.80 -0.35
C CYS A 127 -0.39 10.62 0.22
N ILE A 128 0.08 10.79 1.45
CA ILE A 128 0.58 9.72 2.31
C ILE A 128 -0.44 9.53 3.43
N PHE A 129 -0.81 8.28 3.69
CA PHE A 129 -1.74 7.90 4.74
C PHE A 129 -0.97 7.10 5.79
N LEU A 130 -0.87 7.62 7.01
CA LEU A 130 -0.19 6.99 8.13
C LEU A 130 -1.19 6.73 9.26
N ALA A 131 -1.53 5.46 9.49
CA ALA A 131 -2.45 5.04 10.55
C ALA A 131 -1.71 4.25 11.63
N LYS A 132 -1.98 4.55 12.90
CA LYS A 132 -1.56 3.71 14.05
C LYS A 132 -2.38 2.41 14.15
N GLY A 133 -3.63 2.48 13.74
CA GLY A 133 -4.53 1.36 13.62
C GLY A 133 -4.47 0.77 12.22
N ASN A 134 -5.66 0.52 11.68
CA ASN A 134 -5.86 -0.09 10.37
C ASN A 134 -6.09 0.96 9.28
N ILE A 135 -5.78 0.59 8.04
CA ILE A 135 -6.32 1.28 6.87
C ILE A 135 -7.37 0.39 6.21
N TYR A 136 -8.59 0.89 6.11
CA TYR A 136 -9.71 0.24 5.44
C TYR A 136 -9.88 0.83 4.03
N ILE A 137 -9.79 0.01 2.99
CA ILE A 137 -10.08 0.41 1.62
C ILE A 137 -11.47 -0.11 1.25
N LYS A 138 -12.42 0.83 1.15
CA LYS A 138 -13.84 0.57 0.90
C LYS A 138 -14.12 0.28 -0.57
N GLY A 139 -15.39 0.04 -0.90
CA GLY A 139 -15.88 0.01 -2.28
C GLY A 139 -15.98 1.39 -2.90
N GLY A 140 -15.55 1.52 -4.16
CA GLY A 140 -15.77 2.70 -4.98
C GLY A 140 -17.09 2.63 -5.76
N ASP A 141 -17.18 3.45 -6.80
CA ASP A 141 -18.28 3.40 -7.76
C ASP A 141 -18.06 2.22 -8.72
N TYR A 142 -19.09 1.43 -8.99
CA TYR A 142 -18.97 0.27 -9.90
C TYR A 142 -18.63 0.70 -11.34
N LEU A 143 -17.48 0.26 -11.85
CA LEU A 143 -16.91 0.62 -13.15
C LEU A 143 -17.02 -0.51 -14.19
N SER A 144 -16.91 -1.78 -13.79
CA SER A 144 -16.89 -2.92 -14.69
C SER A 144 -18.15 -2.97 -15.57
N GLY A 145 -17.97 -3.28 -16.85
CA GLY A 145 -19.00 -3.17 -17.87
C GLY A 145 -19.28 -4.48 -18.59
N GLY A 146 -20.54 -4.72 -18.96
CA GLY A 146 -20.91 -5.89 -19.75
C GLY A 146 -20.59 -7.23 -19.07
N SER A 147 -20.41 -8.27 -19.88
CA SER A 147 -20.15 -9.63 -19.38
C SER A 147 -18.67 -9.98 -19.21
N SER A 148 -17.72 -9.14 -19.65
CA SER A 148 -16.28 -9.50 -19.72
C SER A 148 -15.27 -8.37 -19.50
N GLU A 149 -15.70 -7.13 -19.24
CA GLU A 149 -14.79 -6.00 -19.04
C GLU A 149 -14.56 -5.76 -17.54
N VAL A 150 -13.42 -6.21 -17.02
CA VAL A 150 -12.97 -5.94 -15.64
C VAL A 150 -12.36 -4.54 -15.58
N LYS A 151 -12.80 -3.74 -14.61
CA LYS A 151 -12.20 -2.44 -14.29
C LYS A 151 -11.75 -2.37 -12.85
N TYR A 152 -11.02 -1.32 -12.53
CA TYR A 152 -10.33 -1.15 -11.26
C TYR A 152 -10.72 0.18 -10.63
N ASP A 153 -11.09 0.13 -9.35
CA ASP A 153 -11.06 1.27 -8.46
C ASP A 153 -9.62 1.79 -8.34
N ARG A 154 -9.43 3.11 -8.21
CA ARG A 154 -8.08 3.70 -8.20
C ARG A 154 -7.79 4.49 -6.93
N ILE A 155 -6.60 4.29 -6.36
CA ILE A 155 -6.03 5.11 -5.27
C ILE A 155 -4.60 5.52 -5.63
N ASP A 156 -4.37 6.82 -5.76
CA ASP A 156 -3.02 7.39 -5.83
C ASP A 156 -2.55 7.75 -4.41
N GLY A 157 -1.70 6.92 -3.80
CA GLY A 157 -1.23 7.21 -2.45
C GLY A 157 -0.17 6.26 -1.91
N PHE A 158 0.51 6.70 -0.86
CA PHE A 158 1.37 5.86 -0.04
C PHE A 158 0.68 5.53 1.28
N LEU A 159 0.26 4.28 1.45
CA LEU A 159 -0.49 3.77 2.58
C LEU A 159 0.47 3.07 3.54
N ILE A 160 0.50 3.51 4.79
CA ILE A 160 1.30 2.93 5.88
C ILE A 160 0.37 2.71 7.08
N ALA A 161 0.14 1.45 7.43
CA ALA A 161 -0.61 1.06 8.62
C ALA A 161 0.31 0.35 9.61
N GLU A 162 0.27 0.77 10.86
CA GLU A 162 1.00 0.07 11.92
C GLU A 162 0.37 -1.29 12.24
N ASP A 163 -0.95 -1.44 12.13
CA ASP A 163 -1.62 -2.74 12.26
C ASP A 163 -1.88 -3.38 10.88
N THR A 164 -3.12 -3.33 10.37
CA THR A 164 -3.48 -4.00 9.12
C THR A 164 -3.98 -3.07 8.03
N ILE A 165 -3.86 -3.51 6.78
CA ILE A 165 -4.55 -2.90 5.64
C ILE A 165 -5.58 -3.91 5.13
N GLU A 166 -6.85 -3.51 5.18
CA GLU A 166 -7.98 -4.36 4.78
C GLU A 166 -8.65 -3.78 3.53
N VAL A 167 -8.64 -4.56 2.45
CA VAL A 167 -9.38 -4.24 1.23
C VAL A 167 -10.70 -4.97 1.27
N GLU A 168 -11.81 -4.23 1.27
CA GLU A 168 -13.15 -4.77 1.45
C GLU A 168 -13.62 -5.64 0.28
N TYR A 169 -14.57 -6.53 0.60
CA TYR A 169 -15.29 -7.35 -0.37
C TYR A 169 -16.53 -6.62 -0.89
N VAL A 170 -16.51 -6.27 -2.18
CA VAL A 170 -17.48 -5.34 -2.79
C VAL A 170 -18.14 -5.97 -4.02
N ASP A 171 -19.13 -5.29 -4.61
CA ASP A 171 -19.85 -5.69 -5.84
C ASP A 171 -20.46 -7.10 -5.81
N GLN A 172 -20.93 -7.52 -4.63
CA GLN A 172 -21.34 -8.91 -4.40
C GLN A 172 -22.47 -9.36 -5.34
N SER A 173 -23.35 -8.45 -5.73
CA SER A 173 -24.48 -8.66 -6.65
C SER A 173 -24.10 -8.68 -8.13
N ARG A 174 -22.86 -8.31 -8.48
CA ARG A 174 -22.40 -8.20 -9.87
C ARG A 174 -21.75 -9.50 -10.35
N ILE A 175 -21.90 -9.76 -11.66
CA ILE A 175 -21.31 -10.93 -12.32
C ILE A 175 -19.81 -10.72 -12.55
N VAL A 176 -19.43 -9.53 -13.00
CA VAL A 176 -18.05 -9.02 -13.06
C VAL A 176 -17.92 -8.01 -11.92
N ARG A 177 -16.82 -8.06 -11.16
CA ARG A 177 -16.57 -7.16 -10.04
C ARG A 177 -15.35 -6.29 -10.32
N ASP A 178 -15.23 -5.19 -9.61
CA ASP A 178 -14.08 -4.31 -9.76
C ASP A 178 -12.88 -4.78 -8.94
N GLY A 179 -11.72 -4.71 -9.57
CA GLY A 179 -10.44 -4.81 -8.89
C GLY A 179 -10.09 -3.51 -8.19
N LEU A 180 -8.94 -3.50 -7.52
CA LEU A 180 -8.36 -2.31 -6.94
C LEU A 180 -6.96 -2.08 -7.50
N GLU A 181 -6.68 -0.86 -7.92
CA GLU A 181 -5.37 -0.41 -8.37
C GLU A 181 -4.87 0.70 -7.45
N ILE A 182 -3.67 0.51 -6.91
CA ILE A 182 -2.99 1.49 -6.05
C ILE A 182 -1.74 1.99 -6.75
N HIS A 183 -1.71 3.28 -7.10
CA HIS A 183 -0.55 3.98 -7.64
C HIS A 183 0.21 4.63 -6.48
N GLY A 184 1.28 3.98 -6.04
CA GLY A 184 2.04 4.38 -4.87
C GLY A 184 2.51 3.16 -4.10
N SER A 185 2.35 3.11 -2.78
CA SER A 185 2.91 2.01 -2.00
C SER A 185 2.01 1.62 -0.85
N VAL A 186 2.13 0.38 -0.41
CA VAL A 186 1.29 -0.22 0.62
C VAL A 186 2.19 -0.94 1.62
N ILE A 187 2.17 -0.51 2.87
CA ILE A 187 2.94 -1.10 3.96
C ILE A 187 2.01 -1.36 5.14
N ALA A 188 1.84 -2.63 5.49
CA ALA A 188 1.14 -3.07 6.69
C ALA A 188 2.15 -3.74 7.63
N LEU A 189 2.28 -3.24 8.85
CA LEU A 189 3.32 -3.68 9.80
C LEU A 189 2.85 -4.80 10.74
N GLY A 190 1.55 -5.00 10.89
CA GLY A 190 0.98 -6.14 11.62
C GLY A 190 1.20 -6.11 13.13
N ARG A 191 1.11 -4.92 13.76
CA ARG A 191 1.33 -4.73 15.21
C ARG A 191 0.65 -5.76 16.10
N ASN A 192 -0.64 -6.02 15.88
CA ASN A 192 -1.43 -6.95 16.69
C ASN A 192 -1.64 -8.31 16.00
N GLN A 193 -0.89 -8.59 14.94
CA GLN A 193 -1.03 -9.80 14.14
C GLN A 193 0.02 -10.83 14.57
N GLU A 194 -0.39 -11.84 15.33
CA GLU A 194 0.44 -13.00 15.60
C GLU A 194 0.21 -14.06 14.51
N ASN A 195 1.18 -14.24 13.62
CA ASN A 195 1.16 -15.23 12.52
C ASN A 195 0.05 -15.05 11.47
N THR A 196 -0.61 -13.90 11.43
CA THR A 196 -1.68 -13.56 10.47
C THR A 196 -1.20 -12.55 9.42
N VAL A 197 -1.94 -12.45 8.31
CA VAL A 197 -1.57 -11.59 7.17
C VAL A 197 -1.91 -10.13 7.48
N ALA A 198 -0.93 -9.22 7.41
CA ALA A 198 -1.12 -7.80 7.69
C ALA A 198 -1.83 -7.03 6.55
N LEU A 199 -1.74 -7.52 5.30
CA LEU A 199 -2.47 -7.00 4.15
C LEU A 199 -3.56 -7.99 3.73
N ASN A 200 -4.81 -7.71 4.08
CA ASN A 200 -5.95 -8.58 3.81
C ASN A 200 -6.72 -8.10 2.58
N VAL A 201 -6.54 -8.77 1.45
CA VAL A 201 -7.25 -8.46 0.19
C VAL A 201 -8.49 -9.34 0.07
N ARG A 202 -9.68 -8.75 0.26
CA ARG A 202 -10.97 -9.46 0.11
C ARG A 202 -11.68 -9.16 -1.20
N ARG A 203 -11.08 -8.39 -2.11
CA ARG A 203 -11.56 -8.20 -3.49
C ARG A 203 -11.57 -9.55 -4.22
N ASP A 204 -12.62 -9.78 -4.99
CA ASP A 204 -12.84 -11.03 -5.72
C ASP A 204 -13.58 -10.76 -7.04
N LEU A 205 -12.87 -10.94 -8.16
CA LEU A 205 -13.38 -10.79 -9.53
C LEU A 205 -14.10 -12.05 -10.05
N ARG A 206 -14.42 -13.00 -9.17
CA ARG A 206 -15.04 -14.29 -9.48
C ARG A 206 -14.24 -15.07 -10.52
N LEU A 207 -14.88 -15.48 -11.62
CA LEU A 207 -14.26 -16.23 -12.72
C LEU A 207 -13.16 -15.44 -13.43
N TYR A 208 -13.10 -14.12 -13.24
CA TYR A 208 -12.07 -13.29 -13.86
C TYR A 208 -10.77 -13.23 -13.07
N ASN A 209 -10.72 -13.75 -11.84
CA ASN A 209 -9.50 -13.82 -11.01
C ASN A 209 -8.35 -14.59 -11.70
N TYR A 210 -8.67 -15.49 -12.63
CA TYR A 210 -7.65 -16.27 -13.36
C TYR A 210 -6.89 -15.45 -14.39
N THR A 211 -7.50 -14.38 -14.91
CA THR A 211 -6.93 -13.55 -15.98
C THR A 211 -6.50 -12.18 -15.45
N TYR A 212 -7.18 -11.70 -14.41
CA TYR A 212 -7.00 -10.37 -13.86
C TYR A 212 -6.66 -10.44 -12.36
N PRO A 213 -5.65 -9.71 -11.89
CA PRO A 213 -5.35 -9.61 -10.45
C PRO A 213 -6.44 -8.82 -9.72
N THR A 214 -6.73 -9.19 -8.48
CA THR A 214 -7.76 -8.49 -7.67
C THR A 214 -7.24 -7.20 -7.05
N LEU A 215 -5.93 -7.13 -6.85
CA LEU A 215 -5.19 -5.96 -6.40
C LEU A 215 -3.94 -5.80 -7.29
N VAL A 216 -3.77 -4.59 -7.83
CA VAL A 216 -2.57 -4.14 -8.53
C VAL A 216 -1.93 -3.04 -7.70
N VAL A 217 -0.65 -3.17 -7.37
CA VAL A 217 0.12 -2.10 -6.72
C VAL A 217 1.25 -1.67 -7.65
N SER A 218 1.11 -0.46 -8.18
CA SER A 218 2.06 0.17 -9.09
C SER A 218 2.89 1.19 -8.31
N THR A 219 4.13 0.83 -8.00
CA THR A 219 5.00 1.69 -7.21
C THR A 219 5.44 2.94 -7.97
N ASP A 220 5.16 4.10 -7.39
CA ASP A 220 5.56 5.42 -7.92
C ASP A 220 6.62 6.07 -7.02
N ALA A 221 7.82 6.26 -7.57
CA ALA A 221 8.97 6.81 -6.86
C ALA A 221 8.74 8.25 -6.34
N LYS A 222 7.75 8.98 -6.86
CA LYS A 222 7.41 10.32 -6.34
C LYS A 222 7.07 10.27 -4.85
N TYR A 223 6.43 9.20 -4.38
CA TYR A 223 6.03 9.08 -2.97
C TYR A 223 7.21 8.95 -2.03
N MET A 224 8.37 8.45 -2.49
CA MET A 224 9.60 8.46 -1.69
C MET A 224 10.08 9.91 -1.48
N LYS A 225 10.10 10.72 -2.54
CA LYS A 225 10.45 12.15 -2.44
C LYS A 225 9.45 12.97 -1.62
N ILE A 226 8.17 12.61 -1.68
CA ILE A 226 7.13 13.24 -0.85
C ILE A 226 7.35 12.87 0.62
N ALA A 227 7.62 11.59 0.90
CA ALA A 227 7.87 11.11 2.25
C ALA A 227 9.10 11.76 2.90
N ASP A 228 10.17 12.04 2.13
CA ASP A 228 11.34 12.79 2.62
C ASP A 228 10.98 14.17 3.18
N ARG A 229 9.94 14.82 2.65
CA ARG A 229 9.48 16.14 3.15
C ARG A 229 8.80 16.05 4.52
N PHE A 230 8.24 14.88 4.85
CA PHE A 230 7.52 14.65 6.10
C PHE A 230 8.38 13.97 7.15
N PHE A 231 9.26 13.05 6.76
CA PHE A 231 10.04 12.21 7.66
C PHE A 231 11.56 12.46 7.61
N GLY A 232 12.02 13.34 6.70
CA GLY A 232 13.44 13.62 6.48
C GLY A 232 14.15 12.55 5.63
N THR A 233 15.41 12.84 5.28
CA THR A 233 16.24 12.02 4.37
C THR A 233 16.90 10.80 5.00
N GLU A 234 16.86 10.69 6.33
CA GLU A 234 17.45 9.56 7.07
C GLU A 234 16.49 8.37 7.25
N SER A 235 15.33 8.40 6.60
CA SER A 235 14.40 7.28 6.62
C SER A 235 14.68 6.40 5.41
N PRO A 236 15.46 5.31 5.53
CA PRO A 236 15.44 4.26 4.53
C PRO A 236 14.02 3.69 4.54
N ILE A 237 13.17 4.18 3.64
CA ILE A 237 11.91 3.52 3.31
C ILE A 237 12.32 2.22 2.63
N TYR A 238 12.49 1.18 3.44
CA TYR A 238 12.90 -0.12 2.99
C TYR A 238 11.84 -0.66 2.02
N LYS A 239 12.28 -0.92 0.79
CA LYS A 239 11.55 -1.73 -0.19
C LYS A 239 11.41 -3.15 0.38
N LYS A 240 10.34 -3.42 1.12
CA LYS A 240 10.01 -4.79 1.54
C LYS A 240 9.24 -5.44 0.38
N GLU A 241 9.83 -6.48 -0.20
CA GLU A 241 9.12 -7.34 -1.15
C GLU A 241 7.96 -8.00 -0.41
N VAL A 242 6.74 -7.82 -0.91
CA VAL A 242 5.56 -8.48 -0.36
C VAL A 242 5.55 -9.91 -0.91
N GLY A 243 6.14 -10.85 -0.18
CA GLY A 243 6.00 -12.27 -0.46
C GLY A 243 4.69 -12.78 0.14
N PHE A 244 3.77 -13.30 -0.69
CA PHE A 244 2.64 -14.06 -0.16
C PHE A 244 3.17 -15.36 0.43
N LYS A 245 2.92 -15.57 1.72
CA LYS A 245 2.99 -16.88 2.35
C LYS A 245 1.74 -17.65 1.89
N GLY A 246 1.91 -18.58 0.95
CA GLY A 246 0.86 -19.54 0.61
C GLY A 246 0.46 -20.31 1.86
N LEU A 247 -0.85 -20.40 2.11
CA LEU A 247 -1.44 -21.31 3.10
C LEU A 247 -1.28 -22.75 2.63
#